data_AF-A0A811YCP3-F1
#
_entry.id   AF-A0A811YCP3-F1
#
_cell.length_a   1.000
_cell.length_b   1.000
_cell.length_c   1.000
_cell.angle_alpha   90.00
_cell.angle_beta   90.00
_cell.angle_gamma   90.00
#
_symmetry.space_group_name_H-M   'P 1'
#
loop_
_entity.id
_entity.type
_entity.pdbx_description
1 polymer ?
#
loop_
_entity_poly.entity_id
_entity_poly.type
_entity_poly.pdbx_seq_one_letter_code
_entity_poly.pdbx_strand_id
1 'polypeptide(L)'
;MVRRPPRPSTRNPGAARPDGSGSEGSGRKGDRSHAQCAASSRAGPRRVVGTSGTWGVGVGALHGARGRCDARRLRWRRPRRVRMSVPAAGLPPRLALSAMAGAGRFCVLGPGAARRTGVCPGHRRALSDLHPQLVPTQGFKDSPSWFPRCRSEPRSYITSPKLATTLAHILENERKTADKLLLECNPGPGILTQALLKSKAKVIALESNRTFLPHLQSLRKKVDGELEVIYCDFFKMDPRNFGIVKPPIMISETLFQHLGIAAVPWSEDTPLRIVGIFPAKNEKKILWKLLYDLYSSTSVYSYGRVQLNMFITEREYEKLVASPETPHLYQVLSVLWQVACKIKLLHVEPWSSFGVYGQSGRLDDPKNKKPLEQVNKRVGQNMCLIQLTPHQNLFTENLTSINYDVFFLMLKQCFMKRNFKLMDHLQLLSPVNAAAILKQIGKDGDMKITDLYPQDFKQLFEAIEYFRESCRWLFDDCMEEMIM
;
A
#
# COMPACT_ATOMS: atom_id res chain seq x y z
N MET A 1 21.01 50.09 26.68
CA MET A 1 20.39 50.49 25.39
C MET A 1 19.48 49.34 24.96
N VAL A 2 18.14 49.53 24.93
CA VAL A 2 17.34 50.04 23.79
C VAL A 2 17.13 48.93 22.73
N ARG A 3 15.91 48.51 22.35
CA ARG A 3 14.53 48.78 22.82
C ARG A 3 13.64 47.56 22.46
N ARG A 4 12.61 47.24 23.26
CA ARG A 4 11.50 46.37 22.81
C ARG A 4 10.51 47.20 21.96
N PRO A 5 9.93 46.65 20.87
CA PRO A 5 8.78 47.26 20.20
C PRO A 5 7.46 46.96 20.96
N PRO A 6 6.42 47.81 20.84
CA PRO A 6 5.24 47.76 21.70
C PRO A 6 4.04 46.96 21.13
N ARG A 7 3.15 46.57 22.05
CA ARG A 7 1.67 46.51 21.88
C ARG A 7 1.08 47.59 22.80
N PRO A 8 -0.24 47.92 22.80
CA PRO A 8 -1.34 47.48 21.93
C PRO A 8 -2.16 48.68 21.35
N SER A 9 -3.29 48.40 20.67
CA SER A 9 -4.57 49.04 21.02
C SER A 9 -5.77 48.29 20.42
N THR A 10 -6.94 48.46 21.03
CA THR A 10 -8.24 47.87 20.64
C THR A 10 -9.20 48.99 20.24
N ARG A 11 -10.05 48.75 19.21
CA ARG A 11 -11.47 49.20 19.12
C ARG A 11 -12.11 48.92 17.74
N ASN A 12 -13.21 48.17 17.76
CA ASN A 12 -14.42 48.41 16.96
C ASN A 12 -15.26 49.52 17.67
N PRO A 13 -16.35 50.12 17.11
CA PRO A 13 -17.28 49.59 16.09
C PRO A 13 -17.85 50.63 15.07
N GLY A 14 -18.87 50.23 14.29
CA GLY A 14 -19.76 51.10 13.49
C GLY A 14 -19.66 50.84 11.97
N ALA A 15 -20.56 50.13 11.28
CA ALA A 15 -22.02 50.28 11.11
C ALA A 15 -22.42 51.41 10.13
N ALA A 16 -22.58 51.09 8.84
CA ALA A 16 -23.37 51.85 7.87
C ALA A 16 -23.83 51.00 6.67
N ARG A 17 -25.15 50.88 6.52
CA ARG A 17 -26.00 50.52 5.36
C ARG A 17 -27.35 51.24 5.62
N PRO A 18 -28.25 51.43 4.66
CA PRO A 18 -28.14 51.26 3.20
C PRO A 18 -28.52 52.56 2.44
N ASP A 19 -28.68 52.46 1.11
CA ASP A 19 -29.64 53.16 0.22
C ASP A 19 -29.00 53.31 -1.18
N GLY A 20 -29.70 53.15 -2.30
CA GLY A 20 -31.09 52.74 -2.54
C GLY A 20 -31.41 52.85 -4.05
N SER A 21 -32.48 52.20 -4.53
CA SER A 21 -33.19 52.39 -5.83
C SER A 21 -32.40 52.43 -7.16
N GLY A 22 -32.86 51.85 -8.28
CA GLY A 22 -34.13 51.17 -8.60
C GLY A 22 -33.98 50.34 -9.91
N SER A 23 -34.99 49.54 -10.31
CA SER A 23 -35.95 49.87 -11.39
C SER A 23 -35.31 50.08 -12.78
N GLU A 24 -35.69 49.45 -13.89
CA GLU A 24 -36.71 48.49 -14.37
C GLU A 24 -36.13 47.90 -15.70
N GLY A 25 -36.65 46.91 -16.43
CA GLY A 25 -37.90 46.13 -16.40
C GLY A 25 -38.26 45.72 -17.86
N SER A 26 -38.75 44.48 -18.07
CA SER A 26 -39.25 43.94 -19.38
C SER A 26 -38.23 43.81 -20.54
N GLY A 27 -38.38 42.92 -21.54
CA GLY A 27 -39.35 41.84 -21.78
C GLY A 27 -39.33 41.38 -23.27
N ARG A 28 -40.07 40.30 -23.62
CA ARG A 28 -40.37 39.78 -24.99
C ARG A 28 -39.18 39.12 -25.73
N LYS A 29 -39.25 37.85 -26.17
CA LYS A 29 -40.06 37.10 -27.19
C LYS A 29 -39.33 36.99 -28.55
N GLY A 30 -39.42 35.80 -29.19
CA GLY A 30 -38.86 35.48 -30.51
C GLY A 30 -37.86 34.31 -30.41
N ASP A 31 -38.13 33.03 -30.71
CA ASP A 31 -38.95 32.31 -31.71
C ASP A 31 -38.14 31.84 -32.96
N ARG A 32 -38.14 30.52 -33.21
CA ARG A 32 -37.59 29.78 -34.39
C ARG A 32 -36.05 29.80 -34.56
N SER A 33 -35.38 28.88 -35.26
CA SER A 33 -35.83 27.92 -36.30
C SER A 33 -35.01 26.61 -36.35
N HIS A 34 -35.57 25.58 -37.02
CA HIS A 34 -34.85 24.39 -37.50
C HIS A 34 -33.69 24.70 -38.48
N ALA A 35 -32.70 23.80 -38.52
CA ALA A 35 -32.12 23.30 -39.78
C ALA A 35 -31.44 21.91 -39.58
N GLN A 36 -31.67 20.99 -40.52
CA GLN A 36 -31.00 19.67 -40.64
C GLN A 36 -30.03 19.67 -41.85
N CYS A 37 -29.46 18.49 -42.15
CA CYS A 37 -28.64 18.11 -43.31
C CYS A 37 -27.11 18.37 -43.14
N ALA A 38 -26.23 17.36 -43.16
CA ALA A 38 -25.89 16.38 -44.23
C ALA A 38 -24.94 16.98 -45.29
N ALA A 39 -23.98 16.28 -45.91
CA ALA A 39 -23.36 14.97 -45.67
C ALA A 39 -22.08 14.83 -46.54
N SER A 40 -21.28 13.77 -46.33
CA SER A 40 -20.17 13.31 -47.21
C SER A 40 -18.93 14.25 -47.29
N SER A 41 -17.76 13.86 -47.81
CA SER A 41 -17.37 12.64 -48.54
C SER A 41 -15.91 12.21 -48.30
N ARG A 42 -15.59 10.94 -48.58
CA ARG A 42 -14.22 10.36 -48.59
C ARG A 42 -13.33 10.97 -49.70
N ALA A 43 -12.01 10.98 -49.48
CA ALA A 43 -11.01 10.78 -50.54
C ALA A 43 -9.71 10.17 -49.96
N GLY A 44 -9.04 9.32 -50.74
CA GLY A 44 -7.92 8.46 -50.30
C GLY A 44 -6.49 9.02 -50.56
N PRO A 45 -5.46 8.15 -50.41
CA PRO A 45 -4.06 8.58 -50.24
C PRO A 45 -3.29 8.80 -51.56
N ARG A 46 -2.25 9.64 -51.50
CA ARG A 46 -1.23 9.74 -52.56
C ARG A 46 0.01 8.90 -52.23
N ARG A 47 0.34 7.96 -53.13
CA ARG A 47 1.72 7.43 -53.27
C ARG A 47 2.57 8.42 -54.06
N VAL A 48 3.88 8.43 -53.80
CA VAL A 48 4.88 8.96 -54.73
C VAL A 48 6.00 7.92 -54.89
N VAL A 49 6.24 7.54 -56.15
CA VAL A 49 7.47 6.90 -56.65
C VAL A 49 8.37 8.07 -57.08
N GLY A 50 9.69 8.11 -56.92
CA GLY A 50 10.69 7.10 -56.54
C GLY A 50 11.90 7.26 -57.48
N THR A 51 13.14 7.15 -57.01
CA THR A 51 14.34 7.17 -57.89
C THR A 51 15.47 6.30 -57.35
N SER A 52 16.06 5.54 -58.27
CA SER A 52 17.24 4.70 -58.09
C SER A 52 18.55 5.47 -58.26
N GLY A 53 19.62 5.04 -57.59
CA GLY A 53 20.99 5.52 -57.83
C GLY A 53 22.04 4.52 -57.37
N THR A 54 22.69 3.82 -58.31
CA THR A 54 23.75 2.82 -58.06
C THR A 54 25.04 3.16 -58.78
N TRP A 55 26.06 3.61 -58.03
CA TRP A 55 27.50 3.61 -58.33
C TRP A 55 28.21 3.67 -56.95
N GLY A 56 29.41 3.15 -56.70
CA GLY A 56 30.35 2.38 -57.51
C GLY A 56 31.52 1.92 -56.63
N VAL A 57 32.27 0.91 -57.09
CA VAL A 57 33.38 0.19 -56.42
C VAL A 57 34.42 1.09 -55.71
N GLY A 58 34.89 0.65 -54.52
CA GLY A 58 36.07 1.18 -53.84
C GLY A 58 36.85 0.09 -53.09
N VAL A 59 37.86 -0.50 -53.74
CA VAL A 59 38.73 -1.53 -53.14
C VAL A 59 39.87 -0.85 -52.36
N GLY A 60 40.15 -1.32 -51.14
CA GLY A 60 41.22 -0.77 -50.30
C GLY A 60 41.64 -1.74 -49.19
N ALA A 61 42.43 -2.76 -49.54
CA ALA A 61 43.09 -3.62 -48.56
C ALA A 61 44.53 -3.13 -48.32
N LEU A 62 44.99 -3.12 -47.07
CA LEU A 62 46.41 -3.27 -46.70
C LEU A 62 46.56 -3.45 -45.18
N HIS A 63 47.18 -4.58 -44.79
CA HIS A 63 48.07 -4.84 -43.65
C HIS A 63 47.77 -4.19 -42.26
N GLY A 64 47.87 -4.89 -41.13
CA GLY A 64 48.48 -6.20 -40.86
C GLY A 64 49.54 -6.10 -39.76
N ALA A 65 49.23 -6.57 -38.55
CA ALA A 65 50.20 -6.73 -37.47
C ALA A 65 49.84 -7.92 -36.59
N ARG A 66 50.65 -8.99 -36.63
CA ARG A 66 50.57 -10.12 -35.71
C ARG A 66 51.42 -9.82 -34.46
N GLY A 67 50.79 -9.78 -33.28
CA GLY A 67 51.48 -9.90 -32.00
C GLY A 67 51.32 -11.31 -31.45
N ARG A 68 52.42 -12.02 -31.21
CA ARG A 68 52.47 -13.34 -30.54
C ARG A 68 53.57 -13.27 -29.47
N CYS A 69 53.60 -14.27 -28.57
CA CYS A 69 54.45 -14.41 -27.38
C CYS A 69 53.86 -13.73 -26.12
N ASP A 70 54.03 -14.27 -24.90
CA ASP A 70 54.74 -15.48 -24.48
C ASP A 70 53.99 -16.20 -23.33
N ALA A 71 54.04 -17.54 -23.28
CA ALA A 71 53.35 -18.33 -22.27
C ALA A 71 54.35 -18.99 -21.30
N ARG A 72 54.49 -18.44 -20.08
CA ARG A 72 55.40 -19.00 -19.07
C ARG A 72 54.66 -19.63 -17.90
N ARG A 73 54.74 -20.97 -17.84
CA ARG A 73 54.44 -21.76 -16.64
C ARG A 73 55.47 -21.47 -15.57
N LEU A 74 55.04 -21.26 -14.32
CA LEU A 74 55.89 -21.50 -13.14
C LEU A 74 55.13 -22.36 -12.12
N ARG A 75 55.85 -23.34 -11.55
CA ARG A 75 55.31 -24.36 -10.64
C ARG A 75 55.39 -23.88 -9.18
N TRP A 76 54.49 -24.42 -8.37
CA TRP A 76 54.57 -24.39 -6.91
C TRP A 76 55.85 -25.06 -6.37
N ARG A 77 56.49 -24.43 -5.38
CA ARG A 77 57.20 -25.08 -4.26
C ARG A 77 57.43 -24.09 -3.09
N ARG A 78 57.00 -24.46 -1.89
CA ARG A 78 57.51 -23.96 -0.57
C ARG A 78 58.71 -24.85 -0.14
N PRO A 79 59.39 -24.68 1.03
CA PRO A 79 59.34 -23.63 2.08
C PRO A 79 60.73 -23.11 2.53
N ARG A 80 60.77 -22.10 3.43
CA ARG A 80 61.41 -22.20 4.78
C ARG A 80 61.11 -20.98 5.67
N ARG A 81 61.33 -21.15 6.99
CA ARG A 81 60.95 -20.21 8.08
C ARG A 81 62.13 -19.32 8.49
N VAL A 82 61.83 -18.11 8.99
CA VAL A 82 62.61 -17.44 10.06
C VAL A 82 61.63 -16.92 11.11
N ARG A 83 62.01 -16.98 12.39
CA ARG A 83 61.23 -16.47 13.54
C ARG A 83 61.68 -15.04 13.86
N MET A 84 60.76 -14.20 14.31
CA MET A 84 61.01 -13.18 15.34
C MET A 84 59.78 -13.04 16.25
N SER A 85 59.97 -12.55 17.46
CA SER A 85 59.04 -12.73 18.59
C SER A 85 59.04 -11.54 19.54
N VAL A 86 58.01 -11.52 20.41
CA VAL A 86 57.86 -10.81 21.72
C VAL A 86 57.03 -9.50 21.64
N PRO A 87 56.19 -9.13 22.64
CA PRO A 87 55.72 -9.84 23.85
C PRO A 87 54.19 -10.11 23.88
N ALA A 88 53.69 -10.72 24.96
CA ALA A 88 52.27 -10.99 25.22
C ALA A 88 51.74 -10.26 26.47
N ALA A 89 50.46 -9.87 26.44
CA ALA A 89 49.57 -9.61 27.59
C ALA A 89 48.12 -9.58 27.05
N GLY A 90 47.07 -10.10 27.72
CA GLY A 90 47.00 -10.96 28.90
C GLY A 90 45.56 -11.49 29.08
N LEU A 91 45.42 -12.80 29.30
CA LEU A 91 44.20 -13.59 29.64
C LEU A 91 44.69 -14.75 30.55
N PRO A 92 43.85 -15.52 31.29
CA PRO A 92 42.38 -15.61 31.26
C PRO A 92 41.73 -15.03 32.55
N PRO A 93 41.18 -15.74 33.58
CA PRO A 93 41.10 -17.20 33.86
C PRO A 93 39.72 -17.84 33.50
N ARG A 94 39.46 -19.03 34.06
CA ARG A 94 38.17 -19.76 34.17
C ARG A 94 38.11 -20.35 35.60
N LEU A 95 36.97 -20.96 35.99
CA LEU A 95 36.79 -22.25 36.73
C LEU A 95 35.44 -22.24 37.49
N ALA A 96 34.76 -23.35 37.84
CA ALA A 96 35.11 -24.78 37.79
C ALA A 96 33.91 -25.68 37.40
N LEU A 97 34.19 -26.97 37.15
CA LEU A 97 33.24 -28.08 36.98
C LEU A 97 33.07 -28.88 38.30
N SER A 98 31.89 -29.50 38.50
CA SER A 98 31.62 -30.80 39.19
C SER A 98 30.13 -30.90 39.57
N ALA A 99 29.43 -32.05 39.63
CA ALA A 99 29.60 -33.40 39.10
C ALA A 99 28.28 -34.19 39.30
N MET A 100 28.22 -35.45 38.83
CA MET A 100 27.30 -36.58 39.21
C MET A 100 26.26 -37.08 38.18
N ALA A 101 26.57 -38.28 37.68
CA ALA A 101 25.76 -39.44 37.26
C ALA A 101 24.25 -39.33 36.90
N GLY A 102 23.89 -39.94 35.76
CA GLY A 102 22.52 -40.38 35.42
C GLY A 102 22.44 -41.04 34.03
N ALA A 103 21.93 -42.26 33.93
CA ALA A 103 21.69 -42.97 32.67
C ALA A 103 20.51 -42.36 31.87
N GLY A 104 20.33 -42.57 30.56
CA GLY A 104 21.10 -43.31 29.55
C GLY A 104 20.30 -43.46 28.23
N ARG A 105 20.91 -44.10 27.22
CA ARG A 105 20.33 -44.50 25.90
C ARG A 105 19.88 -43.37 24.94
N PHE A 106 20.81 -42.97 24.07
CA PHE A 106 20.47 -42.64 22.68
C PHE A 106 20.70 -43.89 21.81
N CYS A 107 19.70 -44.32 21.05
CA CYS A 107 19.85 -45.34 20.02
C CYS A 107 19.86 -44.67 18.64
N VAL A 108 21.03 -44.65 17.99
CA VAL A 108 21.17 -44.28 16.59
C VAL A 108 20.91 -45.51 15.73
N LEU A 109 19.93 -45.43 14.83
CA LEU A 109 19.70 -46.40 13.77
C LEU A 109 19.29 -45.68 12.49
N GLY A 110 20.26 -45.47 11.59
CA GLY A 110 20.00 -45.72 10.16
C GLY A 110 20.06 -47.24 9.94
N PRO A 111 19.47 -47.79 8.86
CA PRO A 111 20.11 -47.62 7.55
C PRO A 111 19.14 -47.67 6.34
N GLY A 112 19.72 -47.65 5.13
CA GLY A 112 19.20 -48.47 4.03
C GLY A 112 18.60 -47.72 2.84
N ALA A 113 19.34 -47.68 1.73
CA ALA A 113 18.80 -47.24 0.45
C ALA A 113 17.94 -48.33 -0.21
N ALA A 114 16.81 -47.95 -0.78
CA ALA A 114 16.05 -48.77 -1.73
C ALA A 114 15.54 -47.90 -2.88
N ARG A 115 16.01 -48.18 -4.10
CA ARG A 115 15.45 -47.60 -5.33
C ARG A 115 14.06 -48.17 -5.59
N ARG A 116 13.05 -47.32 -5.82
CA ARG A 116 12.02 -47.57 -6.84
C ARG A 116 11.72 -46.29 -7.61
N THR A 117 11.54 -46.49 -8.91
CA THR A 117 11.33 -45.49 -9.95
C THR A 117 9.86 -45.09 -10.10
N GLY A 118 9.62 -43.83 -10.47
CA GLY A 118 8.55 -43.47 -11.40
C GLY A 118 7.20 -43.04 -10.82
N VAL A 119 7.06 -41.74 -10.54
CA VAL A 119 5.79 -41.00 -10.70
C VAL A 119 6.14 -39.64 -11.32
N CYS A 120 5.49 -39.27 -12.42
CA CYS A 120 5.66 -37.96 -13.06
C CYS A 120 4.87 -36.87 -12.31
N PRO A 121 5.26 -35.58 -12.40
CA PRO A 121 4.62 -34.51 -11.64
C PRO A 121 3.20 -34.21 -12.14
N GLY A 122 2.20 -34.70 -11.41
CA GLY A 122 0.79 -34.34 -11.62
C GLY A 122 0.49 -32.93 -11.10
N HIS A 123 -0.18 -32.13 -11.93
CA HIS A 123 -0.60 -30.76 -11.59
C HIS A 123 -1.29 -30.64 -10.22
N ARG A 124 -0.99 -29.55 -9.50
CA ARG A 124 -1.91 -28.96 -8.52
C ARG A 124 -2.18 -27.50 -8.85
N ARG A 125 -3.14 -27.28 -9.76
CA ARG A 125 -4.02 -26.10 -9.68
C ARG A 125 -5.23 -26.52 -8.85
N ALA A 126 -5.32 -26.06 -7.60
CA ALA A 126 -6.49 -26.20 -6.75
C ALA A 126 -6.37 -25.27 -5.53
N LEU A 127 -6.62 -23.98 -5.73
CA LEU A 127 -6.69 -22.96 -4.66
C LEU A 127 -8.01 -22.19 -4.78
N SER A 128 -9.14 -22.90 -4.65
CA SER A 128 -10.48 -22.28 -4.70
C SER A 128 -11.53 -22.92 -3.77
N ASP A 129 -11.34 -24.16 -3.30
CA ASP A 129 -12.43 -24.94 -2.68
C ASP A 129 -12.28 -25.19 -1.15
N LEU A 130 -11.87 -24.18 -0.37
CA LEU A 130 -11.89 -24.26 1.10
C LEU A 130 -12.64 -23.08 1.72
N HIS A 131 -13.97 -23.19 1.71
CA HIS A 131 -14.90 -22.25 2.34
C HIS A 131 -14.86 -22.41 3.88
N PRO A 132 -14.60 -21.36 4.68
CA PRO A 132 -14.66 -21.44 6.14
C PRO A 132 -16.07 -21.73 6.65
N GLN A 133 -16.24 -22.81 7.43
CA GLN A 133 -17.52 -23.18 8.04
C GLN A 133 -17.91 -22.20 9.16
N LEU A 134 -19.06 -21.54 9.03
CA LEU A 134 -19.67 -20.69 10.05
C LEU A 134 -20.64 -21.50 10.92
N VAL A 135 -20.54 -21.35 12.26
CA VAL A 135 -21.47 -21.97 13.21
C VAL A 135 -22.55 -20.95 13.63
N PRO A 136 -23.85 -21.29 13.60
CA PRO A 136 -24.92 -20.41 14.07
C PRO A 136 -24.76 -20.01 15.55
N THR A 137 -25.10 -18.78 15.88
CA THR A 137 -24.99 -18.24 17.24
C THR A 137 -26.03 -18.87 18.18
N GLN A 138 -25.56 -19.57 19.21
CA GLN A 138 -26.37 -19.98 20.37
C GLN A 138 -25.89 -19.25 21.64
N GLY A 139 -26.83 -18.98 22.56
CA GLY A 139 -26.68 -17.94 23.58
C GLY A 139 -25.50 -18.11 24.56
N PHE A 140 -24.87 -16.97 24.90
CA PHE A 140 -23.82 -16.92 25.92
C PHE A 140 -24.37 -17.29 27.31
N LYS A 141 -23.90 -18.41 27.87
CA LYS A 141 -23.67 -18.52 29.32
C LYS A 141 -22.18 -18.33 29.57
N ASP A 142 -21.85 -17.53 30.58
CA ASP A 142 -20.48 -17.19 30.91
C ASP A 142 -19.65 -18.42 31.28
N SER A 143 -18.39 -18.43 30.85
CA SER A 143 -17.39 -19.44 31.22
C SER A 143 -16.05 -18.76 31.48
N PRO A 144 -15.23 -19.28 32.42
CA PRO A 144 -14.26 -18.46 33.15
C PRO A 144 -13.05 -18.03 32.31
N SER A 145 -12.48 -16.89 32.69
CA SER A 145 -11.46 -16.17 31.93
C SER A 145 -10.07 -16.80 32.04
N TRP A 146 -9.68 -17.62 31.05
CA TRP A 146 -8.28 -18.01 30.81
C TRP A 146 -7.81 -17.77 29.37
N PHE A 147 -8.42 -16.81 28.67
CA PHE A 147 -7.88 -16.29 27.41
C PHE A 147 -6.85 -15.18 27.69
N PRO A 148 -5.70 -15.15 26.99
CA PRO A 148 -4.78 -14.02 27.03
C PRO A 148 -5.53 -12.74 26.67
N ARG A 149 -5.56 -11.75 27.56
CA ARG A 149 -6.16 -10.45 27.26
C ARG A 149 -5.44 -9.86 26.06
N CYS A 150 -6.09 -9.88 24.90
CA CYS A 150 -5.66 -9.11 23.73
C CYS A 150 -5.56 -7.64 24.16
N ARG A 151 -4.34 -7.15 24.34
CA ARG A 151 -4.05 -5.73 24.56
C ARG A 151 -4.43 -5.02 23.27
N SER A 152 -5.64 -4.49 23.18
CA SER A 152 -6.03 -3.71 22.00
C SER A 152 -5.25 -2.40 22.02
N GLU A 153 -4.64 -2.10 20.88
CA GLU A 153 -3.77 -0.93 20.74
C GLU A 153 -4.58 0.37 20.86
N PRO A 154 -3.97 1.46 21.36
CA PRO A 154 -4.62 2.77 21.38
C PRO A 154 -4.93 3.22 19.95
N ARG A 155 -6.22 3.42 19.66
CA ARG A 155 -6.70 3.97 18.38
C ARG A 155 -6.96 5.48 18.53
N SER A 156 -6.80 6.18 17.41
CA SER A 156 -7.17 7.58 17.28
C SER A 156 -8.60 7.69 16.75
N TYR A 157 -9.34 8.68 17.23
CA TYR A 157 -10.72 8.95 16.85
C TYR A 157 -10.93 10.45 16.61
N ILE A 158 -11.82 10.82 15.70
CA ILE A 158 -12.20 12.22 15.48
C ILE A 158 -13.04 12.69 16.66
N THR A 159 -12.51 13.62 17.45
CA THR A 159 -13.19 14.24 18.60
C THR A 159 -13.56 15.70 18.34
N SER A 160 -12.85 16.39 17.46
CA SER A 160 -13.15 17.77 17.05
C SER A 160 -14.40 17.83 16.16
N PRO A 161 -15.51 18.48 16.58
CA PRO A 161 -16.69 18.63 15.73
C PRO A 161 -16.42 19.50 14.50
N LYS A 162 -15.50 20.48 14.61
CA LYS A 162 -15.06 21.30 13.48
C LYS A 162 -14.42 20.44 12.39
N LEU A 163 -13.52 19.51 12.79
CA LEU A 163 -12.91 18.56 11.87
C LEU A 163 -13.96 17.67 11.20
N ALA A 164 -14.90 17.12 11.97
CA ALA A 164 -15.96 16.27 11.45
C ALA A 164 -16.82 16.97 10.37
N THR A 165 -17.20 18.24 10.59
CA THR A 165 -17.93 19.04 9.59
C THR A 165 -17.07 19.31 8.33
N THR A 166 -15.80 19.69 8.49
CA THR A 166 -14.88 19.86 7.35
C THR A 166 -14.75 18.58 6.54
N LEU A 167 -14.60 17.43 7.20
CA LEU A 167 -14.51 16.12 6.56
C LEU A 167 -15.79 15.74 5.82
N ALA A 168 -16.96 15.99 6.40
CA ALA A 168 -18.24 15.74 5.74
C ALA A 168 -18.34 16.51 4.41
N HIS A 169 -17.96 17.79 4.38
CA HIS A 169 -17.94 18.59 3.15
C HIS A 169 -16.88 18.15 2.13
N ILE A 170 -15.66 17.80 2.57
CA ILE A 170 -14.62 17.27 1.68
C ILE A 170 -15.11 15.96 1.03
N LEU A 171 -15.65 15.04 1.83
CA LEU A 171 -16.16 13.74 1.37
C LEU A 171 -17.47 13.83 0.59
N GLU A 172 -18.14 14.98 0.60
CA GLU A 172 -19.30 15.32 -0.24
C GLU A 172 -18.83 15.89 -1.59
N ASN A 173 -17.89 16.84 -1.58
CA ASN A 173 -17.35 17.48 -2.78
C ASN A 173 -16.58 16.51 -3.71
N GLU A 174 -15.92 15.48 -3.18
CA GLU A 174 -15.26 14.46 -4.01
C GLU A 174 -16.25 13.45 -4.66
N ARG A 175 -17.56 13.54 -4.39
CA ARG A 175 -18.57 12.63 -4.99
C ARG A 175 -19.01 13.15 -6.36
N LYS A 176 -18.53 12.48 -7.42
CA LYS A 176 -19.05 12.68 -8.78
C LYS A 176 -20.43 12.04 -9.01
N THR A 177 -20.72 10.97 -8.28
CA THR A 177 -21.92 10.15 -8.42
C THR A 177 -22.87 10.38 -7.24
N ALA A 178 -24.18 10.32 -7.51
CA ALA A 178 -25.23 10.57 -6.51
C ALA A 178 -25.30 9.50 -5.40
N ASP A 179 -24.59 8.38 -5.55
CA ASP A 179 -24.58 7.32 -4.55
C ASP A 179 -23.88 7.74 -3.26
N LYS A 180 -24.62 7.63 -2.17
CA LYS A 180 -24.28 8.26 -0.89
C LYS A 180 -23.65 7.34 0.13
N LEU A 181 -23.39 6.09 -0.25
CA LEU A 181 -22.88 5.06 0.66
C LEU A 181 -21.42 5.32 1.02
N LEU A 182 -21.16 5.53 2.31
CA LEU A 182 -19.84 5.53 2.91
C LEU A 182 -19.72 4.38 3.91
N LEU A 183 -18.55 3.76 3.96
CA LEU A 183 -18.18 2.85 5.03
C LEU A 183 -17.17 3.56 5.95
N GLU A 184 -17.53 3.74 7.22
CA GLU A 184 -16.73 4.45 8.23
C GLU A 184 -16.03 3.44 9.16
N CYS A 185 -14.70 3.46 9.16
CA CYS A 185 -13.87 2.56 9.94
C CYS A 185 -13.50 3.16 11.31
N ASN A 186 -13.95 2.51 12.39
CA ASN A 186 -13.74 2.92 13.79
C ASN A 186 -14.27 4.33 14.11
N PRO A 187 -15.58 4.59 13.93
CA PRO A 187 -16.20 5.88 14.27
C PRO A 187 -16.02 6.29 15.75
N GLY A 188 -15.86 5.32 16.66
CA GLY A 188 -15.69 5.54 18.08
C GLY A 188 -16.82 6.36 18.69
N PRO A 189 -16.55 7.57 19.25
CA PRO A 189 -17.59 8.47 19.74
C PRO A 189 -18.63 8.91 18.68
N GLY A 190 -18.41 8.64 17.39
CA GLY A 190 -19.40 8.87 16.33
C GLY A 190 -19.56 10.33 15.90
N ILE A 191 -18.57 11.19 16.19
CA ILE A 191 -18.63 12.62 15.84
C ILE A 191 -18.62 12.82 14.32
N LEU A 192 -17.78 12.05 13.60
CA LEU A 192 -17.80 12.03 12.14
C LEU A 192 -19.08 11.38 11.61
N THR A 193 -19.51 10.22 12.14
CA THR A 193 -20.80 9.60 11.80
C THR A 193 -21.97 10.58 11.86
N GLN A 194 -22.09 11.36 12.94
CA GLN A 194 -23.12 12.39 13.08
C GLN A 194 -23.01 13.53 12.04
N ALA A 195 -21.79 13.91 11.65
CA ALA A 195 -21.59 14.93 10.61
C ALA A 195 -21.95 14.39 9.21
N LEU A 196 -21.60 13.14 8.91
CA LEU A 196 -21.96 12.46 7.66
C LEU A 196 -23.47 12.25 7.52
N LEU A 197 -24.16 11.87 8.59
CA LEU A 197 -25.62 11.77 8.61
C LEU A 197 -26.28 13.14 8.41
N LYS A 198 -25.73 14.22 8.99
CA LYS A 198 -26.21 15.59 8.75
C LYS A 198 -26.05 16.05 7.30
N SER A 199 -25.05 15.56 6.56
CA SER A 199 -24.95 15.77 5.10
C SER A 199 -25.73 14.72 4.28
N LYS A 200 -26.69 14.02 4.90
CA LYS A 200 -27.58 13.03 4.27
C LYS A 200 -26.82 11.89 3.58
N ALA A 201 -25.64 11.52 4.10
CA ALA A 201 -24.92 10.34 3.64
C ALA A 201 -25.48 9.07 4.27
N LYS A 202 -25.53 7.98 3.51
CA LYS A 202 -25.82 6.65 4.05
C LYS A 202 -24.51 6.05 4.58
N VAL A 203 -24.47 5.66 5.84
CA VAL A 203 -23.23 5.26 6.51
C VAL A 203 -23.31 3.82 7.01
N ILE A 204 -22.25 3.04 6.75
CA ILE A 204 -22.00 1.74 7.38
C ILE A 204 -20.83 1.91 8.35
N ALA A 205 -21.11 1.89 9.64
CA ALA A 205 -20.10 2.01 10.69
C ALA A 205 -19.51 0.63 11.04
N LEU A 206 -18.23 0.41 10.71
CA LEU A 206 -17.47 -0.76 11.16
C LEU A 206 -16.69 -0.40 12.43
N GLU A 207 -17.20 -0.80 13.59
CA GLU A 207 -16.60 -0.49 14.90
C GLU A 207 -15.95 -1.74 15.53
N SER A 208 -14.67 -1.63 15.87
CA SER A 208 -13.88 -2.72 16.45
C SER A 208 -13.93 -2.79 17.98
N ASN A 209 -14.34 -1.71 18.64
CA ASN A 209 -14.42 -1.59 20.09
C ASN A 209 -15.87 -1.57 20.59
N ARG A 210 -16.23 -2.61 21.36
CA ARG A 210 -17.59 -2.80 21.89
C ARG A 210 -18.08 -1.66 22.77
N THR A 211 -17.20 -0.85 23.38
CA THR A 211 -17.64 0.26 24.26
C THR A 211 -18.40 1.35 23.51
N PHE A 212 -18.17 1.50 22.20
CA PHE A 212 -18.83 2.53 21.38
C PHE A 212 -20.13 2.05 20.72
N LEU A 213 -20.31 0.73 20.55
CA LEU A 213 -21.51 0.16 19.93
C LEU A 213 -22.84 0.66 20.54
N PRO A 214 -23.03 0.76 21.87
CA PRO A 214 -24.30 1.22 22.42
C PRO A 214 -24.66 2.66 22.01
N HIS A 215 -23.66 3.55 21.90
CA HIS A 215 -23.88 4.92 21.44
C HIS A 215 -24.21 4.96 19.94
N LEU A 216 -23.45 4.24 19.12
CA LEU A 216 -23.67 4.16 17.67
C LEU A 216 -25.03 3.51 17.34
N GLN A 217 -25.44 2.49 18.09
CA GLN A 217 -26.78 1.90 17.99
C GLN A 217 -27.89 2.87 18.44
N SER A 218 -27.63 3.72 19.44
CA SER A 218 -28.56 4.79 19.83
C SER A 218 -28.69 5.86 18.74
N LEU A 219 -27.60 6.20 18.04
CA LEU A 219 -27.64 7.06 16.85
C LEU A 219 -28.43 6.41 15.72
N ARG A 220 -28.18 5.12 15.43
CA ARG A 220 -28.92 4.35 14.41
C ARG A 220 -30.43 4.38 14.63
N LYS A 221 -30.89 4.22 15.89
CA LYS A 221 -32.33 4.29 16.23
C LYS A 221 -32.98 5.67 16.01
N LYS A 222 -32.19 6.73 15.75
CA LYS A 222 -32.66 8.10 15.51
C LYS A 222 -32.66 8.51 14.04
N VAL A 223 -32.08 7.69 13.15
CA VAL A 223 -31.99 7.96 11.71
C VAL A 223 -32.63 6.81 10.94
N ASP A 224 -33.51 7.14 10.00
CA ASP A 224 -34.37 6.13 9.35
C ASP A 224 -33.61 5.41 8.24
N GLY A 225 -33.00 4.27 8.56
CA GLY A 225 -32.26 3.43 7.60
C GLY A 225 -30.92 4.02 7.07
N GLU A 226 -30.58 5.25 7.42
CA GLU A 226 -29.36 5.93 6.95
C GLU A 226 -28.06 5.44 7.63
N LEU A 227 -28.13 4.72 8.76
CA LEU A 227 -26.98 4.18 9.48
C LEU A 227 -27.11 2.67 9.75
N GLU A 228 -26.11 1.91 9.33
CA GLU A 228 -25.87 0.51 9.75
C GLU A 228 -24.67 0.47 10.71
N VAL A 229 -24.68 -0.41 11.73
CA VAL A 229 -23.63 -0.46 12.76
C VAL A 229 -23.21 -1.90 13.03
N ILE A 230 -21.96 -2.22 12.71
CA ILE A 230 -21.45 -3.59 12.66
C ILE A 230 -20.22 -3.72 13.54
N TYR A 231 -20.15 -4.78 14.34
CA TYR A 231 -19.00 -5.08 15.18
C TYR A 231 -17.87 -5.74 14.35
N CYS A 232 -17.09 -4.91 13.65
CA CYS A 232 -16.08 -5.32 12.69
C CYS A 232 -14.80 -4.47 12.79
N ASP A 233 -13.63 -5.11 12.72
CA ASP A 233 -12.33 -4.46 12.63
C ASP A 233 -11.82 -4.54 11.18
N PHE A 234 -12.13 -3.52 10.37
CA PHE A 234 -11.73 -3.43 8.96
C PHE A 234 -10.27 -3.80 8.70
N PHE A 235 -9.36 -3.34 9.58
CA PHE A 235 -7.91 -3.58 9.45
C PHE A 235 -7.48 -5.03 9.71
N LYS A 236 -8.39 -5.91 10.13
CA LYS A 236 -8.20 -7.35 10.33
C LYS A 236 -9.10 -8.21 9.44
N MET A 237 -9.95 -7.60 8.61
CA MET A 237 -10.81 -8.29 7.65
C MET A 237 -9.98 -9.21 6.75
N ASP A 238 -10.49 -10.40 6.45
CA ASP A 238 -9.81 -11.43 5.65
C ASP A 238 -8.39 -11.76 6.16
N PRO A 239 -8.27 -12.42 7.32
CA PRO A 239 -6.98 -12.88 7.83
C PRO A 239 -6.42 -13.99 6.93
N ARG A 240 -5.15 -13.85 6.50
CA ARG A 240 -4.48 -14.86 5.64
C ARG A 240 -4.22 -16.19 6.33
N ASN A 241 -4.17 -16.19 7.66
CA ASN A 241 -4.03 -17.40 8.42
C ASN A 241 -5.43 -18.03 8.51
N PHE A 242 -5.63 -19.17 7.85
CA PHE A 242 -6.90 -19.91 7.67
C PHE A 242 -7.54 -20.47 8.97
N GLY A 243 -7.49 -19.72 10.07
CA GLY A 243 -8.07 -20.08 11.36
C GLY A 243 -9.53 -19.66 11.51
N ILE A 244 -10.15 -20.09 12.61
CA ILE A 244 -11.54 -19.76 12.95
C ILE A 244 -11.69 -18.24 13.14
N VAL A 245 -12.43 -17.59 12.24
CA VAL A 245 -12.76 -16.17 12.30
C VAL A 245 -13.81 -15.92 13.38
N LYS A 246 -13.57 -14.96 14.27
CA LYS A 246 -14.51 -14.52 15.32
C LYS A 246 -14.57 -13.00 15.38
N PRO A 247 -15.75 -12.38 15.62
CA PRO A 247 -15.87 -10.93 15.74
C PRO A 247 -14.91 -10.34 16.79
N PRO A 248 -14.21 -9.23 16.50
CA PRO A 248 -14.49 -8.29 15.41
C PRO A 248 -13.82 -8.64 14.07
N ILE A 249 -13.12 -9.76 13.96
CA ILE A 249 -12.58 -10.23 12.67
C ILE A 249 -13.74 -10.81 11.86
N MET A 250 -13.81 -10.47 10.57
CA MET A 250 -14.86 -10.91 9.63
C MET A 250 -14.25 -11.20 8.25
N ILE A 251 -14.99 -11.94 7.43
CA ILE A 251 -14.72 -12.12 5.99
C ILE A 251 -15.48 -11.04 5.22
N SER A 252 -14.83 -10.40 4.25
CA SER A 252 -15.42 -9.34 3.40
C SER A 252 -16.62 -9.85 2.61
N GLU A 253 -16.52 -11.04 2.02
CA GLU A 253 -17.60 -11.67 1.25
C GLU A 253 -18.90 -11.76 2.05
N THR A 254 -18.87 -12.42 3.22
CA THR A 254 -20.04 -12.57 4.10
C THR A 254 -20.60 -11.22 4.55
N LEU A 255 -19.71 -10.25 4.83
CA LEU A 255 -20.11 -8.92 5.26
C LEU A 255 -20.81 -8.14 4.14
N PHE A 256 -20.26 -8.16 2.92
CA PHE A 256 -20.77 -7.37 1.80
C PHE A 256 -22.03 -8.00 1.19
N GLN A 257 -22.13 -9.34 1.17
CA GLN A 257 -23.38 -10.06 0.89
C GLN A 257 -24.49 -9.65 1.86
N HIS A 258 -24.22 -9.62 3.18
CA HIS A 258 -25.19 -9.18 4.18
C HIS A 258 -25.64 -7.72 3.99
N LEU A 259 -24.75 -6.86 3.48
CA LEU A 259 -25.02 -5.44 3.23
C LEU A 259 -25.62 -5.14 1.85
N GLY A 260 -25.81 -6.16 1.00
CA GLY A 260 -26.29 -5.98 -0.37
C GLY A 260 -25.32 -5.23 -1.28
N ILE A 261 -24.02 -5.24 -0.97
CA ILE A 261 -22.97 -4.63 -1.80
C ILE A 261 -22.62 -5.63 -2.91
N ALA A 262 -22.92 -5.27 -4.16
CA ALA A 262 -22.59 -6.07 -5.33
C ALA A 262 -21.15 -5.78 -5.82
N ALA A 263 -20.50 -6.79 -6.38
CA ALA A 263 -19.21 -6.62 -7.05
C ALA A 263 -19.40 -6.01 -8.45
N VAL A 264 -18.50 -5.12 -8.86
CA VAL A 264 -18.46 -4.56 -10.22
C VAL A 264 -17.13 -4.92 -10.91
N PRO A 265 -17.10 -5.03 -12.26
CA PRO A 265 -15.86 -5.21 -12.99
C PRO A 265 -14.82 -4.12 -12.68
N TRP A 266 -13.53 -4.46 -12.72
CA TRP A 266 -12.45 -3.51 -12.43
C TRP A 266 -12.45 -2.26 -13.35
N SER A 267 -13.01 -2.40 -14.55
CA SER A 267 -13.19 -1.31 -15.51
C SER A 267 -14.21 -0.26 -15.06
N GLU A 268 -15.19 -0.61 -14.22
CA GLU A 268 -16.26 0.29 -13.80
C GLU A 268 -15.79 1.35 -12.81
N ASP A 269 -16.66 2.33 -12.51
CA ASP A 269 -16.36 3.36 -11.51
C ASP A 269 -16.37 2.79 -10.07
N THR A 270 -15.83 3.56 -9.13
CA THR A 270 -15.67 3.17 -7.72
C THR A 270 -17.00 2.76 -7.07
N PRO A 271 -17.19 1.47 -6.68
CA PRO A 271 -18.45 0.98 -6.12
C PRO A 271 -18.63 1.33 -4.64
N LEU A 272 -17.52 1.56 -3.94
CA LEU A 272 -17.50 1.77 -2.49
C LEU A 272 -16.43 2.80 -2.12
N ARG A 273 -16.78 3.72 -1.22
CA ARG A 273 -15.86 4.68 -0.60
C ARG A 273 -15.75 4.37 0.89
N ILE A 274 -14.53 4.16 1.36
CA ILE A 274 -14.22 3.86 2.75
C ILE A 274 -13.49 5.05 3.37
N VAL A 275 -13.88 5.47 4.58
CA VAL A 275 -13.23 6.55 5.34
C VAL A 275 -12.76 6.04 6.71
N GLY A 276 -11.60 6.49 7.17
CA GLY A 276 -11.10 6.12 8.50
C GLY A 276 -9.75 6.72 8.86
N ILE A 277 -9.12 6.15 9.90
CA ILE A 277 -7.79 6.52 10.38
C ILE A 277 -6.95 5.23 10.48
N PHE A 278 -5.74 5.23 9.92
CA PHE A 278 -4.84 4.10 10.09
C PHE A 278 -4.38 3.97 11.55
N PRO A 279 -4.23 2.74 12.09
CA PRO A 279 -3.70 2.57 13.43
C PRO A 279 -2.24 3.05 13.49
N ALA A 280 -1.99 4.18 14.16
CA ALA A 280 -0.72 4.93 14.13
C ALA A 280 0.54 4.21 14.68
N LYS A 281 0.46 2.92 15.03
CA LYS A 281 1.60 2.05 15.32
C LYS A 281 1.87 1.00 14.23
N ASN A 282 0.86 0.73 13.40
CA ASN A 282 0.82 -0.35 12.41
C ASN A 282 0.55 0.15 10.98
N GLU A 283 0.63 1.47 10.71
CA GLU A 283 0.35 2.07 9.39
C GLU A 283 1.06 1.32 8.25
N LYS A 284 2.38 1.11 8.37
CA LYS A 284 3.18 0.35 7.41
C LYS A 284 2.70 -1.10 7.20
N LYS A 285 2.26 -1.79 8.27
CA LYS A 285 1.75 -3.17 8.20
C LYS A 285 0.38 -3.24 7.53
N ILE A 286 -0.50 -2.28 7.82
CA ILE A 286 -1.81 -2.17 7.18
C ILE A 286 -1.68 -1.76 5.70
N LEU A 287 -0.78 -0.82 5.38
CA LEU A 287 -0.44 -0.48 4.00
C LEU A 287 0.03 -1.70 3.22
N TRP A 288 0.91 -2.55 3.79
CA TRP A 288 1.24 -3.83 3.14
C TRP A 288 0.03 -4.74 2.97
N LYS A 289 -0.79 -4.95 4.02
CA LYS A 289 -1.99 -5.80 3.92
C LYS A 289 -2.88 -5.37 2.75
N LEU A 290 -3.34 -4.12 2.76
CA LEU A 290 -4.25 -3.56 1.76
C LEU A 290 -3.66 -3.59 0.35
N LEU A 291 -2.34 -3.42 0.22
CA LEU A 291 -1.66 -3.44 -1.07
C LEU A 291 -1.64 -4.84 -1.69
N TYR A 292 -1.34 -5.87 -0.91
CA TYR A 292 -1.49 -7.27 -1.33
C TYR A 292 -2.95 -7.60 -1.67
N ASP A 293 -3.90 -7.16 -0.84
CA ASP A 293 -5.33 -7.39 -1.08
C ASP A 293 -5.77 -6.74 -2.42
N LEU A 294 -5.26 -5.53 -2.72
CA LEU A 294 -5.48 -4.80 -3.98
C LEU A 294 -4.88 -5.53 -5.18
N TYR A 295 -3.57 -5.85 -5.16
CA TYR A 295 -2.91 -6.49 -6.28
C TYR A 295 -3.40 -7.93 -6.55
N SER A 296 -3.82 -8.66 -5.51
CA SER A 296 -4.47 -9.98 -5.68
C SER A 296 -5.95 -9.89 -6.09
N SER A 297 -6.55 -8.68 -6.11
CA SER A 297 -7.99 -8.48 -6.32
C SER A 297 -8.87 -9.25 -5.32
N THR A 298 -8.42 -9.33 -4.06
CA THR A 298 -9.12 -10.02 -2.96
C THR A 298 -9.64 -9.03 -1.92
N SER A 299 -10.28 -9.54 -0.86
CA SER A 299 -10.92 -8.72 0.17
C SER A 299 -11.91 -7.73 -0.45
N VAL A 300 -11.98 -6.49 0.04
CA VAL A 300 -12.82 -5.42 -0.52
C VAL A 300 -12.54 -5.13 -2.00
N TYR A 301 -11.36 -5.44 -2.52
CA TYR A 301 -11.01 -5.21 -3.93
C TYR A 301 -11.57 -6.28 -4.89
N SER A 302 -12.05 -7.41 -4.37
CA SER A 302 -12.85 -8.38 -5.15
C SER A 302 -14.19 -7.79 -5.63
N TYR A 303 -14.63 -6.68 -5.01
CA TYR A 303 -15.84 -5.95 -5.39
C TYR A 303 -15.60 -4.84 -6.41
N GLY A 304 -14.35 -4.58 -6.81
CA GLY A 304 -13.96 -3.54 -7.77
C GLY A 304 -13.02 -2.49 -7.16
N ARG A 305 -12.91 -1.32 -7.81
CA ARG A 305 -11.94 -0.26 -7.46
C ARG A 305 -12.38 0.60 -6.27
N VAL A 306 -12.34 0.00 -5.08
CA VAL A 306 -12.67 0.67 -3.81
C VAL A 306 -11.74 1.86 -3.53
N GLN A 307 -12.33 3.03 -3.27
CA GLN A 307 -11.60 4.25 -2.89
C GLN A 307 -11.43 4.28 -1.36
N LEU A 308 -10.20 4.49 -0.89
CA LEU A 308 -9.91 4.67 0.53
C LEU A 308 -9.55 6.13 0.82
N ASN A 309 -10.24 6.75 1.77
CA ASN A 309 -9.99 8.09 2.29
C ASN A 309 -9.51 7.97 3.74
N MET A 310 -8.21 7.78 3.94
CA MET A 310 -7.63 7.41 5.23
C MET A 310 -6.74 8.51 5.78
N PHE A 311 -6.87 8.79 7.08
CA PHE A 311 -5.84 9.54 7.80
C PHE A 311 -4.61 8.68 8.04
N ILE A 312 -3.44 9.22 7.71
CA ILE A 312 -2.12 8.66 7.94
C ILE A 312 -1.22 9.72 8.61
N THR A 313 -0.18 9.33 9.35
CA THR A 313 0.83 10.29 9.80
C THR A 313 1.55 10.95 8.62
N GLU A 314 1.82 12.25 8.74
CA GLU A 314 2.55 13.05 7.74
C GLU A 314 3.85 12.36 7.27
N ARG A 315 4.62 11.80 8.20
CA ARG A 315 5.86 11.06 7.92
C ARG A 315 5.66 9.81 7.05
N GLU A 316 4.60 9.04 7.24
CA GLU A 316 4.34 7.88 6.38
C GLU A 316 3.70 8.30 5.05
N TYR A 317 2.95 9.41 5.01
CA TYR A 317 2.50 10.04 3.76
C TYR A 317 3.68 10.49 2.88
N GLU A 318 4.64 11.25 3.43
CA GLU A 318 5.84 11.72 2.72
C GLU A 318 6.59 10.55 2.04
N LYS A 319 6.75 9.43 2.76
CA LYS A 319 7.35 8.21 2.19
C LYS A 319 6.48 7.51 1.15
N LEU A 320 5.15 7.66 1.21
CA LEU A 320 4.22 7.05 0.28
C LEU A 320 4.25 7.76 -1.08
N VAL A 321 4.36 9.09 -1.07
CA VAL A 321 4.50 9.94 -2.27
C VAL A 321 5.96 10.23 -2.67
N ALA A 322 6.93 9.69 -1.93
CA ALA A 322 8.35 9.85 -2.25
C ALA A 322 8.69 9.36 -3.67
N SER A 323 9.63 10.06 -4.29
CA SER A 323 10.05 9.93 -5.68
C SER A 323 11.59 9.93 -5.79
N PRO A 324 12.19 9.80 -6.99
CA PRO A 324 13.61 10.06 -7.20
C PRO A 324 14.12 11.42 -6.69
N GLU A 325 13.25 12.42 -6.54
CA GLU A 325 13.58 13.74 -5.97
C GLU A 325 13.80 13.69 -4.45
N THR A 326 13.18 12.70 -3.77
CA THR A 326 13.24 12.49 -2.31
C THR A 326 13.78 11.10 -1.97
N PRO A 327 14.99 10.74 -2.46
CA PRO A 327 15.44 9.35 -2.48
C PRO A 327 15.58 8.76 -1.07
N HIS A 328 15.92 9.56 -0.06
CA HIS A 328 16.03 9.12 1.32
C HIS A 328 14.71 8.61 1.95
N LEU A 329 13.55 9.02 1.42
CA LEU A 329 12.24 8.49 1.80
C LEU A 329 11.71 7.43 0.83
N TYR A 330 12.21 7.41 -0.41
CA TYR A 330 11.79 6.50 -1.47
C TYR A 330 12.08 5.04 -1.10
N GLN A 331 11.02 4.22 -1.10
CA GLN A 331 11.00 2.83 -0.69
C GLN A 331 10.04 2.01 -1.58
N VAL A 332 10.08 0.68 -1.45
CA VAL A 332 9.20 -0.25 -2.19
C VAL A 332 7.71 0.11 -2.09
N LEU A 333 7.24 0.52 -0.89
CA LEU A 333 5.84 0.93 -0.71
C LEU A 333 5.47 2.19 -1.51
N SER A 334 6.40 3.13 -1.73
CA SER A 334 6.16 4.32 -2.54
C SER A 334 5.85 3.91 -3.98
N VAL A 335 6.70 3.05 -4.55
CA VAL A 335 6.52 2.52 -5.90
C VAL A 335 5.20 1.77 -6.03
N LEU A 336 4.96 0.78 -5.17
CA LEU A 336 3.81 -0.10 -5.29
C LEU A 336 2.47 0.65 -5.13
N TRP A 337 2.38 1.60 -4.21
CA TRP A 337 1.16 2.41 -4.03
C TRP A 337 0.96 3.45 -5.13
N GLN A 338 2.03 4.07 -5.66
CA GLN A 338 1.91 5.02 -6.78
C GLN A 338 1.62 4.33 -8.12
N VAL A 339 2.06 3.08 -8.31
CA VAL A 339 1.64 2.24 -9.46
C VAL A 339 0.18 1.78 -9.30
N ALA A 340 -0.22 1.37 -8.09
CA ALA A 340 -1.58 0.88 -7.82
C ALA A 340 -2.66 1.96 -7.86
N CYS A 341 -2.37 3.13 -7.29
CA CYS A 341 -3.37 4.13 -6.94
C CYS A 341 -2.94 5.55 -7.30
N LYS A 342 -3.91 6.33 -7.78
CA LYS A 342 -3.82 7.79 -7.70
C LYS A 342 -3.92 8.19 -6.23
N ILE A 343 -2.84 8.78 -5.71
CA ILE A 343 -2.76 9.33 -4.35
C ILE A 343 -3.07 10.82 -4.41
N LYS A 344 -4.04 11.29 -3.63
CA LYS A 344 -4.40 12.71 -3.50
C LYS A 344 -4.45 13.10 -2.03
N LEU A 345 -3.73 14.15 -1.65
CA LEU A 345 -3.88 14.77 -0.33
C LEU A 345 -5.18 15.59 -0.33
N LEU A 346 -6.09 15.29 0.61
CA LEU A 346 -7.37 15.99 0.74
C LEU A 346 -7.37 17.03 1.87
N HIS A 347 -6.71 16.72 2.99
CA HIS A 347 -6.67 17.59 4.18
C HIS A 347 -5.42 17.33 5.02
N VAL A 348 -4.97 18.33 5.76
CA VAL A 348 -3.91 18.21 6.78
C VAL A 348 -4.45 18.75 8.09
N GLU A 349 -4.40 17.93 9.14
CA GLU A 349 -4.94 18.26 10.46
C GLU A 349 -3.91 18.00 11.57
N PRO A 350 -3.72 18.92 12.53
CA PRO A 350 -2.87 18.68 13.69
C PRO A 350 -3.35 17.49 14.53
N TRP A 351 -2.41 16.70 15.08
CA TRP A 351 -2.74 15.55 15.94
C TRP A 351 -3.65 15.89 17.13
N SER A 352 -3.63 17.14 17.61
CA SER A 352 -4.46 17.62 18.73
C SER A 352 -5.98 17.56 18.48
N SER A 353 -6.44 17.46 17.22
CA SER A 353 -7.85 17.29 16.88
C SER A 353 -8.38 15.86 16.99
N PHE A 354 -7.50 14.90 17.34
CA PHE A 354 -7.81 13.48 17.50
C PHE A 354 -7.74 13.07 18.98
N GLY A 355 -8.76 12.37 19.46
CA GLY A 355 -8.76 11.74 20.77
C GLY A 355 -8.16 10.34 20.74
N VAL A 356 -7.40 9.98 21.77
CA VAL A 356 -6.98 8.60 22.02
C VAL A 356 -7.85 8.03 23.14
N TYR A 357 -8.50 6.89 22.87
CA TYR A 357 -9.32 6.18 23.85
C TYR A 357 -8.75 4.79 24.12
N GLY A 358 -8.62 4.45 25.39
CA GLY A 358 -8.23 3.10 25.85
C GLY A 358 -9.39 2.10 25.79
N GLN A 359 -9.12 0.86 26.22
CA GLN A 359 -10.10 -0.25 26.19
C GLN A 359 -11.40 0.03 26.96
N SER A 360 -11.38 0.97 27.91
CA SER A 360 -12.51 1.31 28.78
C SER A 360 -13.50 2.30 28.15
N GLY A 361 -13.24 2.82 26.95
CA GLY A 361 -14.05 3.88 26.32
C GLY A 361 -13.98 5.23 27.06
N ARG A 362 -13.17 5.34 28.13
CA ARG A 362 -12.84 6.61 28.77
C ARG A 362 -11.67 7.27 28.03
N LEU A 363 -11.69 8.60 28.01
CA LEU A 363 -10.53 9.42 27.69
C LEU A 363 -9.45 9.13 28.73
N ASP A 364 -8.21 8.88 28.31
CA ASP A 364 -7.11 8.63 29.26
C ASP A 364 -6.80 9.92 30.04
N ASP A 365 -7.15 9.93 31.32
CA ASP A 365 -6.97 11.06 32.24
C ASP A 365 -5.46 11.35 32.42
N PRO A 366 -4.94 12.55 32.10
CA PRO A 366 -3.51 12.83 31.96
C PRO A 366 -2.68 12.69 33.25
N LYS A 367 -3.30 12.36 34.38
CA LYS A 367 -2.66 12.25 35.70
C LYS A 367 -1.86 10.96 35.92
N ASN A 368 -2.06 9.93 35.10
CA ASN A 368 -1.28 8.68 35.21
C ASN A 368 0.09 8.82 34.52
N LYS A 369 1.19 8.88 35.28
CA LYS A 369 2.53 9.32 34.82
C LYS A 369 3.32 8.31 33.95
N LYS A 370 2.69 7.56 33.04
CA LYS A 370 3.36 6.60 32.12
C LYS A 370 3.09 6.73 30.61
N PRO A 371 2.04 7.44 30.12
CA PRO A 371 1.91 7.76 28.68
C PRO A 371 2.62 9.06 28.25
N LEU A 372 3.07 9.89 29.19
CA LEU A 372 3.49 11.28 28.91
C LEU A 372 4.56 11.38 27.80
N GLU A 373 5.52 10.46 27.74
CA GLU A 373 6.55 10.43 26.69
C GLU A 373 6.00 10.10 25.30
N GLN A 374 4.98 9.21 25.18
CA GLN A 374 4.36 8.90 23.89
C GLN A 374 3.43 10.01 23.41
N VAL A 375 2.78 10.73 24.33
CA VAL A 375 1.98 11.92 24.00
C VAL A 375 2.91 13.05 23.57
N ASN A 376 3.93 13.39 24.36
CA ASN A 376 4.88 14.47 24.06
C ASN A 376 5.65 14.25 22.75
N LYS A 377 5.88 13.00 22.33
CA LYS A 377 6.53 12.68 21.05
C LYS A 377 5.62 12.83 19.81
N ARG A 378 4.31 13.04 20.02
CA ARG A 378 3.31 13.31 18.97
C ARG A 378 2.79 14.75 18.96
N VAL A 379 3.05 15.51 20.03
CA VAL A 379 2.79 16.96 20.07
C VAL A 379 3.64 17.63 18.99
N GLY A 380 2.98 18.16 17.96
CA GLY A 380 3.62 18.76 16.77
C GLY A 380 3.63 17.89 15.51
N GLN A 381 3.02 16.70 15.51
CA GLN A 381 2.83 15.89 14.29
C GLN A 381 1.48 16.18 13.63
N ASN A 382 1.45 16.26 12.30
CA ASN A 382 0.20 16.34 11.54
C ASN A 382 -0.28 14.96 11.07
N MET A 383 -1.58 14.88 10.79
CA MET A 383 -2.24 13.77 10.12
C MET A 383 -2.72 14.25 8.74
N CYS A 384 -2.37 13.50 7.70
CA CYS A 384 -2.78 13.75 6.33
C CYS A 384 -3.99 12.86 6.00
N LEU A 385 -5.13 13.44 5.60
CA LEU A 385 -6.20 12.69 4.96
C LEU A 385 -5.79 12.44 3.50
N ILE A 386 -5.51 11.19 3.17
CA ILE A 386 -5.13 10.78 1.83
C ILE A 386 -6.26 9.99 1.16
N GLN A 387 -6.54 10.32 -0.08
CA GLN A 387 -7.38 9.54 -0.98
C GLN A 387 -6.50 8.62 -1.83
N LEU A 388 -6.76 7.32 -1.76
CA LEU A 388 -6.16 6.27 -2.55
C LEU A 388 -7.25 5.74 -3.50
N THR A 389 -7.08 5.98 -4.80
CA THR A 389 -8.03 5.55 -5.84
C THR A 389 -7.34 4.58 -6.80
N PRO A 390 -7.68 3.28 -6.82
CA PRO A 390 -7.04 2.31 -7.71
C PRO A 390 -7.14 2.68 -9.18
N HIS A 391 -6.03 2.53 -9.91
CA HIS A 391 -5.96 2.79 -11.34
C HIS A 391 -6.73 1.74 -12.15
N GLN A 392 -7.58 2.21 -13.08
CA GLN A 392 -8.32 1.35 -14.00
C GLN A 392 -7.38 0.49 -14.86
N ASN A 393 -6.24 1.05 -15.25
CA ASN A 393 -5.16 0.42 -16.02
C ASN A 393 -4.02 -0.13 -15.14
N LEU A 394 -4.29 -0.47 -13.88
CA LEU A 394 -3.29 -1.14 -13.02
C LEU A 394 -2.89 -2.49 -13.62
N PHE A 395 -3.87 -3.34 -13.90
CA PHE A 395 -3.64 -4.64 -14.54
C PHE A 395 -3.54 -4.50 -16.06
N THR A 396 -2.69 -5.32 -16.65
CA THR A 396 -2.39 -5.38 -18.09
C THR A 396 -2.26 -6.84 -18.53
N GLU A 397 -1.89 -7.10 -19.78
CA GLU A 397 -1.59 -8.47 -20.24
C GLU A 397 -0.35 -9.08 -19.55
N ASN A 398 0.57 -8.25 -19.05
CA ASN A 398 1.81 -8.68 -18.41
C ASN A 398 1.80 -8.54 -16.89
N LEU A 399 1.10 -7.54 -16.31
CA LEU A 399 0.92 -7.38 -14.87
C LEU A 399 -0.51 -7.74 -14.47
N THR A 400 -0.67 -8.91 -13.85
CA THR A 400 -1.97 -9.51 -13.51
C THR A 400 -2.10 -9.74 -11.99
N SER A 401 -3.30 -10.09 -11.53
CA SER A 401 -3.52 -10.53 -10.14
C SER A 401 -2.94 -11.91 -9.82
N ILE A 402 -2.33 -12.60 -10.81
CA ILE A 402 -1.73 -13.93 -10.65
C ILE A 402 -0.20 -13.85 -10.47
N ASN A 403 0.47 -12.84 -11.04
CA ASN A 403 1.94 -12.69 -11.03
C ASN A 403 2.44 -11.40 -10.32
N TYR A 404 1.58 -10.73 -9.55
CA TYR A 404 1.94 -9.50 -8.83
C TYR A 404 2.98 -9.72 -7.71
N ASP A 405 3.05 -10.93 -7.17
CA ASP A 405 4.02 -11.38 -6.18
C ASP A 405 5.45 -11.37 -6.75
N VAL A 406 5.60 -11.79 -8.01
CA VAL A 406 6.84 -11.69 -8.79
C VAL A 406 7.27 -10.22 -8.93
N PHE A 407 6.33 -9.31 -9.21
CA PHE A 407 6.59 -7.86 -9.25
C PHE A 407 7.01 -7.30 -7.88
N PHE A 408 6.37 -7.75 -6.79
CA PHE A 408 6.76 -7.37 -5.42
C PHE A 408 8.17 -7.87 -5.08
N LEU A 409 8.52 -9.09 -5.51
CA LEU A 409 9.84 -9.68 -5.28
C LEU A 409 10.93 -8.95 -6.06
N MET A 410 10.70 -8.64 -7.34
CA MET A 410 11.57 -7.79 -8.15
C MET A 410 11.86 -6.47 -7.43
N LEU A 411 10.83 -5.75 -6.98
CA LEU A 411 11.00 -4.48 -6.28
C LEU A 411 11.72 -4.62 -4.94
N LYS A 412 11.44 -5.66 -4.16
CA LYS A 412 12.19 -5.95 -2.92
C LYS A 412 13.69 -6.12 -3.20
N GLN A 413 14.05 -6.87 -4.24
CA GLN A 413 15.46 -7.07 -4.64
C GLN A 413 16.11 -5.79 -5.17
N CYS A 414 15.42 -5.03 -6.03
CA CYS A 414 15.90 -3.72 -6.51
C CYS A 414 16.27 -2.80 -5.35
N PHE A 415 15.38 -2.66 -4.36
CA PHE A 415 15.59 -1.76 -3.22
C PHE A 415 16.58 -2.31 -2.17
N MET A 416 16.82 -3.63 -2.09
CA MET A 416 17.91 -4.18 -1.27
C MET A 416 19.29 -3.65 -1.70
N LYS A 417 19.52 -3.50 -3.00
CA LYS A 417 20.74 -2.89 -3.56
C LYS A 417 20.41 -1.59 -4.31
N ARG A 418 19.65 -0.69 -3.65
CA ARG A 418 19.12 0.55 -4.24
C ARG A 418 20.14 1.47 -4.95
N ASN A 419 21.42 1.37 -4.62
CA ASN A 419 22.49 2.20 -5.20
C ASN A 419 23.21 1.56 -6.40
N PHE A 420 22.89 0.30 -6.74
CA PHE A 420 23.46 -0.40 -7.90
C PHE A 420 22.84 0.08 -9.21
N LYS A 421 23.56 -0.12 -10.31
CA LYS A 421 23.09 0.19 -11.67
C LYS A 421 21.94 -0.72 -12.08
N LEU A 422 21.05 -0.22 -12.91
CA LEU A 422 19.92 -0.99 -13.46
C LEU A 422 20.41 -2.21 -14.27
N MET A 423 21.48 -2.06 -15.04
CA MET A 423 22.12 -3.16 -15.77
C MET A 423 22.51 -4.32 -14.84
N ASP A 424 23.14 -4.03 -13.70
CA ASP A 424 23.59 -5.04 -12.73
C ASP A 424 22.39 -5.76 -12.09
N HIS A 425 21.29 -5.05 -11.84
CA HIS A 425 20.05 -5.63 -11.33
C HIS A 425 19.40 -6.56 -12.36
N LEU A 426 19.31 -6.15 -13.62
CA LEU A 426 18.67 -6.96 -14.67
C LEU A 426 19.35 -8.32 -14.83
N GLN A 427 20.69 -8.35 -14.82
CA GLN A 427 21.49 -9.58 -14.90
C GLN A 427 21.31 -10.51 -13.70
N LEU A 428 20.83 -10.00 -12.56
CA LEU A 428 20.52 -10.79 -11.36
C LEU A 428 19.03 -11.21 -11.30
N LEU A 429 18.14 -10.44 -11.93
CA LEU A 429 16.69 -10.65 -11.88
C LEU A 429 16.20 -11.62 -12.95
N SER A 430 16.82 -11.65 -14.13
CA SER A 430 16.29 -12.33 -15.33
C SER A 430 17.42 -12.91 -16.20
N PRO A 431 17.22 -14.07 -16.85
CA PRO A 431 18.17 -14.57 -17.86
C PRO A 431 18.01 -13.83 -19.21
N VAL A 432 16.92 -13.09 -19.40
CA VAL A 432 16.63 -12.32 -20.62
C VAL A 432 17.72 -11.27 -20.85
N ASN A 433 18.05 -11.00 -22.11
CA ASN A 433 19.08 -10.03 -22.48
C ASN A 433 18.76 -8.61 -21.94
N ALA A 434 19.48 -8.19 -20.89
CA ALA A 434 19.32 -6.90 -20.22
C ALA A 434 19.40 -5.69 -21.19
N ALA A 435 20.26 -5.75 -22.21
CA ALA A 435 20.37 -4.67 -23.19
C ALA A 435 19.14 -4.58 -24.11
N ALA A 436 18.45 -5.70 -24.37
CA ALA A 436 17.18 -5.70 -25.10
C ALA A 436 16.05 -5.09 -24.26
N ILE A 437 15.99 -5.44 -22.96
CA ILE A 437 15.02 -4.86 -22.00
C ILE A 437 15.22 -3.35 -21.89
N LEU A 438 16.46 -2.88 -21.63
CA LEU A 438 16.79 -1.45 -21.53
C LEU A 438 16.41 -0.67 -22.79
N LYS A 439 16.66 -1.24 -23.97
CA LYS A 439 16.27 -0.66 -25.26
C LYS A 439 14.73 -0.58 -25.42
N GLN A 440 13.99 -1.58 -24.92
CA GLN A 440 12.52 -1.60 -24.98
C GLN A 440 11.88 -0.55 -24.06
N ILE A 441 12.41 -0.36 -22.85
CA ILE A 441 11.90 0.65 -21.90
C ILE A 441 12.50 2.05 -22.10
N GLY A 442 13.49 2.20 -22.99
CA GLY A 442 14.14 3.48 -23.28
C GLY A 442 14.92 4.06 -22.10
N LYS A 443 15.58 3.22 -21.30
CA LYS A 443 16.37 3.63 -20.12
C LYS A 443 17.84 3.29 -20.29
N ASP A 444 18.70 4.10 -19.67
CA ASP A 444 20.13 3.83 -19.57
C ASP A 444 20.40 2.80 -18.47
N GLY A 445 21.27 1.82 -18.77
CA GLY A 445 21.68 0.78 -17.83
C GLY A 445 22.49 1.32 -16.66
N ASP A 446 23.11 2.49 -16.79
CA ASP A 446 23.92 3.15 -15.76
C ASP A 446 23.07 3.92 -14.71
N MET A 447 21.77 4.09 -14.93
CA MET A 447 20.84 4.65 -13.94
C MET A 447 20.79 3.78 -12.68
N LYS A 448 20.62 4.39 -11.50
CA LYS A 448 20.38 3.64 -10.25
C LYS A 448 18.90 3.35 -10.07
N ILE A 449 18.59 2.35 -9.26
CA ILE A 449 17.22 2.05 -8.82
C ILE A 449 16.54 3.28 -8.17
N THR A 450 17.29 4.13 -7.48
CA THR A 450 16.74 5.37 -6.90
C THR A 450 16.30 6.41 -7.91
N ASP A 451 16.77 6.32 -9.14
CA ASP A 451 16.60 7.33 -10.18
C ASP A 451 15.38 7.02 -11.07
N LEU A 452 14.79 5.83 -10.89
CA LEU A 452 13.63 5.31 -11.61
C LEU A 452 12.32 5.75 -10.94
N TYR A 453 11.37 6.21 -11.74
CA TYR A 453 10.02 6.54 -11.28
C TYR A 453 9.16 5.28 -11.11
N PRO A 454 8.06 5.32 -10.34
CA PRO A 454 7.22 4.15 -10.11
C PRO A 454 6.73 3.45 -11.38
N GLN A 455 6.38 4.22 -12.41
CA GLN A 455 5.95 3.69 -13.70
C GLN A 455 7.08 3.01 -14.49
N ASP A 456 8.34 3.41 -14.28
CA ASP A 456 9.50 2.78 -14.92
C ASP A 456 9.66 1.34 -14.42
N PHE A 457 9.40 1.08 -13.13
CA PHE A 457 9.40 -0.28 -12.58
C PHE A 457 8.27 -1.15 -13.13
N LYS A 458 7.08 -0.58 -13.32
CA LYS A 458 5.98 -1.29 -13.98
C LYS A 458 6.35 -1.66 -15.42
N GLN A 459 6.84 -0.69 -16.20
CA GLN A 459 7.31 -0.92 -17.57
C GLN A 459 8.45 -1.95 -17.64
N LEU A 460 9.38 -1.94 -16.68
CA LEU A 460 10.45 -2.91 -16.57
C LEU A 460 9.92 -4.34 -16.34
N PHE A 461 9.00 -4.50 -15.40
CA PHE A 461 8.36 -5.79 -15.13
C PHE A 461 7.57 -6.30 -16.35
N GLU A 462 6.77 -5.44 -16.96
CA GLU A 462 5.99 -5.77 -18.15
C GLU A 462 6.89 -6.13 -19.34
N ALA A 463 8.00 -5.42 -19.53
CA ALA A 463 8.99 -5.73 -20.55
C ALA A 463 9.64 -7.11 -20.35
N ILE A 464 9.99 -7.49 -19.12
CA ILE A 464 10.53 -8.84 -18.82
C ILE A 464 9.47 -9.92 -19.04
N GLU A 465 8.24 -9.70 -18.57
CA GLU A 465 7.12 -10.64 -18.75
C GLU A 465 6.71 -10.83 -20.22
N TYR A 466 6.95 -9.84 -21.09
CA TYR A 466 6.66 -9.88 -22.52
C TYR A 466 7.52 -10.88 -23.30
N PHE A 467 8.75 -11.17 -22.85
CA PHE A 467 9.62 -12.15 -23.53
C PHE A 467 9.07 -13.58 -23.38
N ARG A 468 8.96 -14.29 -24.49
CA ARG A 468 8.42 -15.68 -24.55
C ARG A 468 9.43 -16.76 -24.14
N GLU A 469 10.43 -16.42 -23.34
CA GLU A 469 11.40 -17.37 -22.83
C GLU A 469 10.77 -18.26 -21.74
N SER A 470 11.19 -19.52 -21.66
CA SER A 470 10.60 -20.50 -20.72
C SER A 470 10.93 -20.21 -19.25
N CYS A 471 11.97 -19.42 -18.99
CA CYS A 471 12.33 -18.90 -17.68
C CYS A 471 12.54 -17.40 -17.82
N ARG A 472 11.70 -16.58 -17.16
CA ARG A 472 11.73 -15.11 -17.26
C ARG A 472 12.37 -14.44 -16.05
N TRP A 473 12.50 -15.16 -14.93
CA TRP A 473 12.99 -14.65 -13.66
C TRP A 473 13.93 -15.65 -12.98
N LEU A 474 14.95 -15.14 -12.29
CA LEU A 474 15.96 -15.91 -11.55
C LEU A 474 15.64 -16.00 -10.05
N PHE A 475 14.35 -16.03 -9.71
CA PHE A 475 13.91 -16.20 -8.33
C PHE A 475 13.99 -17.67 -7.92
N ASP A 476 14.74 -17.93 -6.85
CA ASP A 476 14.74 -19.20 -6.13
C ASP A 476 13.57 -19.16 -5.11
N ASP A 477 12.80 -20.24 -4.97
CA ASP A 477 11.49 -20.27 -4.26
C ASP A 477 11.56 -19.94 -2.74
N CYS A 478 12.75 -19.69 -2.19
CA CYS A 478 13.03 -19.57 -0.76
C CYS A 478 12.86 -18.16 -0.15
N MET A 479 12.12 -17.24 -0.76
CA MET A 479 11.96 -15.84 -0.27
C MET A 479 10.62 -15.55 0.43
N GLU A 480 9.81 -16.57 0.72
CA GLU A 480 8.54 -16.47 1.48
C GLU A 480 8.70 -16.36 3.01
N GLU A 481 9.80 -15.86 3.57
CA GLU A 481 9.87 -15.68 5.05
C GLU A 481 10.63 -14.44 5.56
N MET A 482 10.45 -13.30 4.87
CA MET A 482 10.72 -11.99 5.48
C MET A 482 9.54 -11.02 5.27
N ILE A 483 9.00 -10.53 6.40
CA ILE A 483 7.87 -9.58 6.57
C ILE A 483 6.49 -10.26 6.68
N MET A 484 6.18 -10.72 7.90
CA MET A 484 4.82 -10.78 8.49
C MET A 484 4.75 -9.88 9.72
#